data_AF-A0A1X7UF38-F1
#
_entry.id   AF-A0A1X7UF38-F1
#
_cell.length_a   1.000
_cell.length_b   1.000
_cell.length_c   1.000
_cell.angle_alpha   90.00
_cell.angle_beta   90.00
_cell.angle_gamma   90.00
#
_symmetry.space_group_name_H-M   'P 1'
#
loop_
_entity.id
_entity.type
_entity.pdbx_description
1 polymer ?
#
loop_
_entity_poly.entity_id
_entity_poly.type
_entity_poly.pdbx_seq_one_letter_code
_entity_poly.pdbx_strand_id
1 'polypeptide(L)' 'MFSKIDVNGPDAHPLYKFLKSRLKGSLGNFIKWNYAKFLCDANGKPFRRYSPTTQPLDIVPDMEALWSSET' A
#
# COMPACT_ATOMS: atom_id res chain seq x y z
N MET A 1 -19.82 -8.77 7.74
CA MET A 1 -20.03 -7.99 6.50
C MET A 1 -19.02 -6.85 6.49
N PHE A 2 -18.35 -6.57 5.38
CA PHE A 2 -17.40 -5.45 5.29
C PHE A 2 -18.17 -4.12 5.15
N SER A 3 -17.77 -3.09 5.91
CA SER A 3 -18.31 -1.72 5.82
C SER A 3 -17.31 -0.80 5.11
N LYS A 4 -17.81 0.32 4.58
CA LYS A 4 -16.95 1.40 4.12
C LYS A 4 -16.15 1.93 5.32
N ILE A 5 -14.85 2.13 5.12
CA ILE A 5 -13.93 2.68 6.11
C ILE A 5 -13.23 3.92 5.56
N ASP A 6 -12.77 4.78 6.47
CA ASP A 6 -11.94 5.92 6.10
C ASP A 6 -10.47 5.53 6.03
N VAL A 7 -9.78 6.05 5.01
CA VAL A 7 -8.36 5.77 4.76
C VAL A 7 -7.46 6.96 5.09
N ASN A 8 -8.05 8.14 5.31
CA ASN A 8 -7.42 9.40 5.66
C ASN A 8 -8.15 10.05 6.86
N GLY A 9 -7.54 11.09 7.45
CA GLY A 9 -8.09 11.80 8.58
C GLY A 9 -7.86 11.14 9.95
N PRO A 10 -8.37 11.76 11.03
CA PRO A 10 -8.23 11.27 12.40
C PRO A 10 -8.83 9.87 12.62
N ASP A 11 -9.95 9.59 11.95
CA ASP A 11 -10.70 8.34 12.08
C ASP A 11 -10.27 7.25 11.08
N ALA A 12 -9.16 7.48 10.36
CA ALA A 12 -8.64 6.50 9.42
C ALA A 12 -8.44 5.14 10.08
N HIS A 13 -8.86 4.09 9.38
CA HIS A 13 -8.75 2.72 9.85
C HIS A 13 -7.29 2.38 10.24
N PRO A 14 -7.05 1.65 11.35
CA PRO A 14 -5.71 1.38 11.86
C PRO A 14 -4.74 0.80 10.83
N LEU A 15 -5.24 -0.08 9.95
CA LEU A 15 -4.45 -0.63 8.83
C LEU A 15 -3.87 0.49 7.93
N TYR A 16 -4.68 1.46 7.53
CA TYR A 16 -4.21 2.55 6.66
C TYR A 16 -3.33 3.55 7.41
N LYS A 17 -3.53 3.75 8.72
CA LYS A 17 -2.57 4.49 9.56
C LYS A 17 -1.20 3.80 9.56
N PHE A 18 -1.19 2.49 9.80
CA PHE A 18 0.02 1.67 9.79
C PHE A 18 0.73 1.70 8.42
N LEU A 19 0.03 1.39 7.33
CA LEU A 19 0.59 1.36 5.97
C LEU A 19 1.21 2.70 5.57
N LYS A 20 0.49 3.81 5.80
CA LYS A 20 1.01 5.16 5.51
C LYS A 20 2.22 5.49 6.39
N SER A 21 2.22 5.11 7.67
CA SER A 21 3.38 5.34 8.56
C SER A 21 4.66 4.64 8.09
N ARG A 22 4.53 3.43 7.51
CA ARG A 22 5.65 2.63 7.00
C ARG A 22 6.08 3.05 5.59
N LEU A 23 5.13 3.41 4.73
CA LEU A 23 5.36 3.75 3.33
C LEU A 23 4.85 5.16 3.03
N LYS A 24 5.73 6.14 3.30
CA LYS A 24 5.43 7.57 3.13
C LYS A 24 5.19 7.93 1.66
N GLY A 25 4.26 8.84 1.43
CA GLY A 25 4.04 9.44 0.11
C GLY A 25 5.02 10.57 -0.18
N SER A 26 5.17 10.93 -1.45
CA SER A 26 6.13 11.96 -1.91
C SER A 26 5.72 13.39 -1.56
N LEU A 27 4.41 13.68 -1.42
CA LEU A 27 3.89 14.94 -0.88
C LEU A 27 2.88 14.61 0.20
N GLY A 28 3.32 14.65 1.45
CA GLY A 28 2.52 14.27 2.61
C GLY A 28 2.23 12.77 2.68
N ASN A 29 1.65 12.36 3.81
CA ASN A 29 1.42 10.95 4.09
C ASN A 29 -0.05 10.49 3.93
N PHE A 30 -0.84 11.22 3.15
CA PHE A 30 -2.24 10.88 2.88
C PHE A 30 -2.38 10.12 1.54
N ILE A 31 -3.46 9.35 1.40
CA ILE A 31 -3.82 8.69 0.14
C ILE A 31 -4.49 9.72 -0.76
N LYS A 32 -3.84 10.06 -1.88
CA LYS A 32 -4.22 11.20 -2.72
C LYS A 32 -5.52 10.99 -3.50
N TRP A 33 -5.78 9.75 -3.94
CA TRP A 33 -6.93 9.41 -4.75
C TRP A 33 -7.29 7.93 -4.62
N ASN A 34 -8.43 7.55 -5.20
CA ASN A 34 -8.84 6.15 -5.34
C ASN A 34 -7.77 5.35 -6.11
N TYR A 35 -7.69 4.04 -5.82
CA TYR A 35 -6.74 3.10 -6.44
C TYR A 35 -5.26 3.28 -6.07
N ALA A 36 -4.91 3.93 -4.94
CA ALA A 36 -3.57 3.76 -4.38
C ALA A 36 -3.35 2.29 -3.95
N LYS A 37 -2.18 1.73 -4.26
CA LYS A 37 -1.86 0.32 -3.97
C LYS A 37 -0.72 0.23 -2.96
N PHE A 38 -0.76 -0.80 -2.13
CA PHE A 38 0.31 -1.17 -1.20
C PHE A 38 0.64 -2.64 -1.43
N LEU A 39 1.90 -2.93 -1.72
CA LEU A 39 2.43 -4.29 -1.79
C LEU A 39 3.05 -4.64 -0.45
N CYS A 40 2.70 -5.81 0.09
CA CYS A 40 3.27 -6.37 1.30
C CYS A 40 3.90 -7.72 0.96
N ASP A 41 4.96 -8.11 1.69
CA ASP A 41 5.57 -9.44 1.56
C ASP A 41 4.74 -10.54 2.26
N ALA A 42 5.13 -11.80 2.12
CA ALA A 42 4.38 -12.92 2.72
C ALA A 42 4.41 -12.93 4.26
N ASN A 43 5.35 -12.22 4.88
CA ASN A 43 5.41 -12.02 6.32
C ASN A 43 4.51 -10.86 6.80
N GLY A 44 3.77 -10.23 5.90
CA GLY A 44 2.86 -9.12 6.19
C GLY A 44 3.57 -7.78 6.38
N LYS A 45 4.85 -7.66 6.00
CA LYS A 45 5.59 -6.40 6.09
C LYS A 45 5.30 -5.53 4.85
N PRO A 46 4.98 -4.25 5.03
CA PRO A 46 4.78 -3.35 3.89
C PRO A 46 6.09 -3.17 3.09
N PHE A 47 6.04 -3.44 1.79
CA PHE A 47 7.19 -3.39 0.89
C PHE A 47 7.23 -2.09 0.09
N ARG A 48 6.16 -1.77 -0.64
CA ARG A 48 6.10 -0.57 -1.50
C ARG A 48 4.69 -0.02 -1.65
N ARG A 49 4.61 1.30 -1.87
CA ARG A 49 3.37 2.03 -2.14
C ARG A 49 3.41 2.59 -3.56
N TYR A 50 2.33 2.45 -4.30
CA TYR A 50 2.20 2.88 -5.70
C TYR A 50 1.15 3.97 -5.87
N SER A 51 1.33 4.81 -6.90
CA SER A 51 0.38 5.85 -7.20
C SER A 51 -0.93 5.26 -7.77
N PRO A 52 -2.03 6.01 -7.71
CA PRO A 52 -3.27 5.67 -8.41
C PRO A 52 -3.07 5.33 -9.90
N THR A 53 -2.12 6.00 -10.56
CA THR A 53 -1.87 5.90 -12.01
C THR A 53 -0.92 4.77 -12.39
N THR A 54 -0.21 4.14 -11.44
CA THR A 54 0.61 2.96 -11.71
C THR A 54 -0.28 1.82 -12.21
N GLN A 55 0.07 1.23 -13.35
CA GLN A 55 -0.66 0.09 -13.89
C GLN A 55 -0.34 -1.17 -13.06
N PRO A 56 -1.30 -2.08 -12.84
CA PRO A 56 -1.04 -3.30 -12.11
C PRO A 56 0.10 -4.15 -12.68
N LEU A 57 0.25 -4.19 -14.01
CA LEU A 57 1.33 -4.95 -14.67
C LEU A 57 2.72 -4.39 -14.37
N ASP A 58 2.84 -3.08 -14.11
CA ASP A 58 4.12 -2.46 -13.72
C ASP A 58 4.58 -2.90 -12.32
N ILE A 59 3.69 -3.53 -11.53
CA ILE A 59 3.98 -4.02 -10.17
C ILE A 59 4.54 -5.45 -10.20
N VAL A 60 4.34 -6.20 -11.29
CA VAL A 60 4.77 -7.61 -11.41
C VAL A 60 6.25 -7.82 -11.10
N PRO A 61 7.20 -7.00 -11.59
CA PRO A 61 8.62 -7.20 -11.28
C PRO A 61 8.93 -7.14 -9.77
N ASP A 62 8.22 -6.27 -9.04
CA ASP A 62 8.37 -6.16 -7.58
C ASP A 62 7.78 -7.40 -6.86
N MET A 63 6.70 -7.97 -7.38
CA MET A 63 6.10 -9.21 -6.86
C MET A 63 7.03 -10.41 -7.07
N GLU A 64 7.62 -10.53 -8.28
CA GLU A 64 8.58 -11.59 -8.60
C GLU A 64 9.84 -11.51 -7.73
N ALA A 65 10.33 -10.29 -7.46
CA ALA A 65 11.46 -10.07 -6.57
C ALA A 65 11.18 -10.52 -5.14
N LEU A 66 9.96 -10.26 -4.62
CA LEU A 66 9.55 -10.76 -3.30
C LEU A 66 9.45 -12.29 -3.29
N TRP A 67 8.82 -12.89 -4.31
CA TRP A 67 8.67 -14.34 -4.39
C TRP A 67 10.01 -15.09 -4.46
N SER A 68 10.95 -14.55 -5.23
CA SER A 68 12.25 -15.20 -5.42
C SER A 68 13.13 -15.14 -4.16
N SER A 69 12.87 -14.19 -3.25
CA SER A 69 13.60 -14.03 -1.99
C SER A 69 13.16 -14.97 -0.87
N GLU A 70 12.15 -15.81 -1.10
CA GLU A 70 11.61 -16.78 -0.14
C GLU A 70 12.17 -18.20 -0.32
N THR A 71 13.11 -18.39 -1.26
CA THR A 71 13.84 -19.64 -1.51
C THR A 71 15.25 -19.58 -0.96
#